data_AF-A0A9D9DLG0-F1
#
_entry.id   AF-A0A9D9DLG0-F1
#
_cell.length_a   1.000
_cell.length_b   1.000
_cell.length_c   1.000
_cell.angle_alpha   90.00
_cell.angle_beta   90.00
_cell.angle_gamma   90.00
#
_symmetry.space_group_name_H-M   'P 1'
#
loop_
_entity.id
_entity.type
_entity.pdbx_description
1 polymer ?
#
loop_
_entity_poly.entity_id
_entity_poly.type
_entity_poly.pdbx_seq_one_letter_code
_entity_poly.pdbx_strand_id
1 'polypeptide(L)'
;MKSRITKIDTITQCNRFFSEKTLHPLISLVMLSDENCQNLLQMGFYSVLLKEHAMQCRCLCGWRECDFSNGTLMFLPPLQTLNCTSAEKKVKGSLLCFHPDLIRGTSLEDQMDDYTFFHYRHSEALHLSYRELSVLKECMDGIREELCWGIDEFSRVLISNKIEQLLNYGARFYKRQFITRHEYSREVVATADKMLANWFFSGMAREKGLPGAVWFARMLNLSAAYFDDLLKHETGKNTEDYVEFKRLDLAREQLMRTDKSVTEIAGGLGYPSAQYFSCLFKKITGLAPGEYRTAN
;
A
#
# COMPACT_ATOMS: atom_id res chain seq x y z
N MET A 1 -6.99 -16.33 25.68
CA MET A 1 -6.84 -17.52 24.81
C MET A 1 -5.87 -17.17 23.70
N LYS A 2 -4.79 -17.94 23.50
CA LYS A 2 -3.90 -17.74 22.33
C LYS A 2 -4.69 -18.09 21.07
N SER A 3 -4.86 -17.14 20.16
CA SER A 3 -5.47 -17.39 18.85
C SER A 3 -4.61 -18.40 18.09
N ARG A 4 -5.21 -19.55 17.73
CA ARG A 4 -4.52 -20.58 16.96
C ARG A 4 -4.48 -20.15 15.50
N ILE A 5 -3.29 -20.01 14.92
CA ILE A 5 -3.10 -19.72 13.51
C ILE A 5 -3.29 -21.02 12.72
N THR A 6 -4.23 -21.02 11.78
CA THR A 6 -4.45 -22.12 10.84
C THR A 6 -3.73 -21.78 9.54
N LYS A 7 -2.78 -22.63 9.13
CA LYS A 7 -2.07 -22.49 7.87
C LYS A 7 -2.84 -23.18 6.75
N ILE A 8 -2.97 -22.51 5.61
CA ILE A 8 -3.64 -23.00 4.40
C ILE A 8 -2.68 -22.76 3.24
N ASP A 9 -2.02 -23.82 2.78
CA ASP A 9 -0.94 -23.71 1.78
C ASP A 9 -1.44 -23.93 0.35
N THR A 10 -2.61 -24.57 0.18
CA THR A 10 -3.18 -24.88 -1.15
C THR A 10 -4.62 -24.41 -1.29
N ILE A 11 -5.05 -24.17 -2.52
CA ILE A 11 -6.43 -23.80 -2.84
C ILE A 11 -7.41 -24.91 -2.45
N THR A 12 -7.02 -26.19 -2.60
CA THR A 12 -7.86 -27.32 -2.17
C THR A 12 -8.06 -27.32 -0.65
N GLN A 13 -7.02 -27.02 0.14
CA GLN A 13 -7.17 -26.86 1.59
C GLN A 13 -8.08 -25.67 1.93
N CYS A 14 -7.95 -24.56 1.21
CA CYS A 14 -8.81 -23.39 1.36
C CYS A 14 -10.27 -23.75 1.13
N ASN A 15 -10.58 -24.42 0.02
CA ASN A 15 -11.93 -24.84 -0.31
C ASN A 15 -12.51 -25.79 0.72
N ARG A 16 -11.73 -26.78 1.18
CA ARG A 16 -12.16 -27.67 2.27
C ARG A 16 -12.44 -26.92 3.56
N PHE A 17 -11.63 -25.93 3.91
CA PHE A 17 -11.83 -25.11 5.10
C PHE A 17 -13.14 -24.34 5.04
N PHE A 18 -13.48 -23.78 3.88
CA PHE A 18 -14.71 -23.02 3.65
C PHE A 18 -15.91 -23.85 3.16
N SER A 19 -15.78 -25.18 3.10
CA SER A 19 -16.80 -26.10 2.55
C SER A 19 -17.23 -25.81 1.11
N GLU A 20 -16.30 -25.31 0.29
CA GLU A 20 -16.51 -24.98 -1.12
C GLU A 20 -16.05 -26.11 -2.06
N LYS A 21 -16.65 -26.16 -3.26
CA LYS A 21 -16.20 -27.07 -4.33
C LYS A 21 -14.91 -26.54 -4.96
N THR A 22 -13.97 -27.43 -5.24
CA THR A 22 -12.74 -27.07 -5.96
C THR A 22 -12.97 -27.16 -7.47
N LEU A 23 -13.18 -26.02 -8.12
CA LEU A 23 -13.33 -25.93 -9.57
C LEU A 23 -11.98 -25.82 -10.30
N HIS A 24 -10.96 -25.26 -9.64
CA HIS A 24 -9.62 -25.10 -10.19
C HIS A 24 -8.53 -25.32 -9.11
N PRO A 25 -7.38 -25.94 -9.43
CA PRO A 25 -6.34 -26.23 -8.44
C PRO A 25 -5.55 -25.00 -7.96
N LEU A 26 -5.51 -23.92 -8.75
CA LEU A 26 -4.71 -22.70 -8.49
C LEU A 26 -5.53 -21.43 -8.20
N ILE A 27 -6.87 -21.49 -8.21
CA ILE A 27 -7.72 -20.34 -7.88
C ILE A 27 -9.04 -20.81 -7.27
N SER A 28 -9.59 -20.01 -6.36
CA SER A 28 -10.93 -20.19 -5.85
C SER A 28 -11.59 -18.86 -5.53
N LEU A 29 -12.92 -18.83 -5.64
CA LEU A 29 -13.76 -17.75 -5.19
C LEU A 29 -14.76 -18.29 -4.17
N VAL A 30 -14.50 -18.00 -2.90
CA VAL A 30 -15.28 -18.45 -1.74
C VAL A 30 -16.33 -17.39 -1.39
N MET A 31 -17.56 -17.82 -1.13
CA MET A 31 -18.58 -16.94 -0.55
C MET A 31 -18.49 -16.99 0.97
N LEU A 32 -18.29 -15.83 1.60
CA LEU A 32 -18.17 -15.74 3.04
C LEU A 32 -19.55 -15.58 3.68
N SER A 33 -19.82 -16.43 4.68
CA SER A 33 -20.97 -16.39 5.56
C SER A 33 -20.51 -16.46 7.03
N ASP A 34 -21.42 -16.12 7.95
CA ASP A 34 -21.15 -15.94 9.39
C ASP A 34 -20.51 -17.16 10.10
N GLU A 35 -20.63 -18.36 9.54
CA GLU A 35 -20.23 -19.62 10.19
C GLU A 35 -18.72 -19.94 10.06
N ASN A 36 -18.02 -19.31 9.10
CA ASN A 36 -16.66 -19.72 8.71
C ASN A 36 -15.51 -18.91 9.35
N CYS A 37 -15.82 -18.01 10.28
CA CYS A 37 -14.98 -16.86 10.62
C CYS A 37 -14.53 -16.81 12.10
N GLN A 38 -13.86 -17.87 12.59
CA GLN A 38 -13.38 -17.93 13.99
C GLN A 38 -11.86 -18.16 14.15
N ASN A 39 -11.08 -18.15 13.07
CA ASN A 39 -9.65 -18.45 13.10
C ASN A 39 -8.79 -17.34 12.48
N LEU A 40 -7.54 -17.26 12.91
CA LEU A 40 -6.49 -16.55 12.19
C LEU A 40 -6.00 -17.45 11.06
N LEU A 41 -6.15 -17.03 9.81
CA LEU A 41 -5.78 -17.83 8.64
C LEU A 41 -4.50 -17.28 8.04
N GLN A 42 -3.46 -18.10 7.92
CA GLN A 42 -2.27 -17.77 7.14
C GLN A 42 -2.37 -18.49 5.80
N MET A 43 -2.56 -17.73 4.72
CA MET A 43 -2.79 -18.28 3.38
C MET A 43 -1.49 -18.24 2.57
N GLY A 44 -1.10 -19.35 1.95
CA GLY A 44 0.11 -19.49 1.14
C GLY A 44 0.03 -18.89 -0.28
N PHE A 45 -0.98 -18.08 -0.54
CA PHE A 45 -1.33 -17.56 -1.87
C PHE A 45 -1.94 -16.17 -1.76
N TYR A 46 -2.03 -15.45 -2.88
CA TYR A 46 -2.66 -14.13 -2.91
C TYR A 46 -4.14 -14.23 -2.57
N SER A 47 -4.62 -13.28 -1.77
CA SER A 47 -6.00 -13.27 -1.30
C SER A 47 -6.60 -11.86 -1.42
N VAL A 48 -7.79 -11.77 -2.01
CA VAL A 48 -8.56 -10.53 -2.15
C VAL A 48 -9.89 -10.71 -1.44
N LEU A 49 -10.07 -9.95 -0.36
CA LEU A 49 -11.22 -10.04 0.54
C LEU A 49 -12.15 -8.86 0.34
N LEU A 50 -13.33 -9.12 -0.24
CA LEU A 50 -14.41 -8.16 -0.38
C LEU A 50 -15.44 -8.38 0.73
N LYS A 51 -15.67 -7.35 1.56
CA LYS A 51 -16.72 -7.32 2.57
C LYS A 51 -17.81 -6.34 2.14
N GLU A 52 -19.05 -6.80 2.15
CA GLU A 52 -20.24 -5.97 1.97
C GLU A 52 -20.75 -5.52 3.35
N HIS A 53 -21.11 -4.25 3.46
CA HIS A 53 -21.63 -3.69 4.70
C HIS A 53 -23.11 -3.36 4.58
N ALA A 54 -23.90 -3.78 5.58
CA ALA A 54 -25.23 -3.23 5.75
C ALA A 54 -25.12 -1.75 6.16
N MET A 55 -26.09 -0.93 5.75
CA MET A 55 -26.03 0.54 5.90
C MET A 55 -25.59 0.96 7.32
N GLN A 56 -24.71 1.98 7.37
CA GLN A 56 -24.17 2.62 8.59
C GLN A 56 -23.14 1.81 9.40
N CYS A 57 -22.44 0.83 8.81
CA CYS A 57 -21.28 0.24 9.47
C CYS A 57 -20.08 1.22 9.44
N ARG A 58 -19.72 1.78 10.60
CA ARG A 58 -18.45 2.50 10.81
C ARG A 58 -17.35 1.45 10.93
N CYS A 59 -16.93 0.92 9.79
CA CYS A 59 -16.12 -0.29 9.73
C CYS A 59 -14.74 -0.10 10.37
N LEU A 60 -14.31 -1.09 11.16
CA LEU A 60 -13.09 -1.09 12.00
C LEU A 60 -11.74 -1.09 11.23
N CYS A 61 -11.76 -0.88 9.91
CA CYS A 61 -10.60 -0.98 9.02
C CYS A 61 -9.99 0.39 8.66
N GLY A 62 -9.92 1.30 9.64
CA GLY A 62 -9.38 2.65 9.44
C GLY A 62 -10.27 3.57 8.60
N TRP A 63 -11.59 3.33 8.63
CA TRP A 63 -12.60 4.20 8.01
C TRP A 63 -12.56 5.62 8.57
N ARG A 64 -12.84 6.60 7.72
CA ARG A 64 -12.94 8.03 8.03
C ARG A 64 -14.26 8.58 7.50
N GLU A 65 -14.71 9.72 8.04
CA GLU A 65 -15.99 10.35 7.65
C GLU A 65 -16.08 10.71 6.16
N CYS A 66 -14.94 10.94 5.50
CA CYS A 66 -14.86 11.19 4.06
C CYS A 66 -14.89 9.93 3.19
N ASP A 67 -14.88 8.73 3.79
CA ASP A 67 -14.88 7.46 3.07
C ASP A 67 -16.29 6.91 2.84
N PHE A 68 -16.44 6.16 1.74
CA PHE A 68 -17.64 5.36 1.51
C PHE A 68 -17.79 4.22 2.52
N SER A 69 -19.00 3.69 2.64
CA SER A 69 -19.36 2.69 3.66
C SER A 69 -20.09 1.47 3.11
N ASN A 70 -20.23 1.33 1.78
CA ASN A 70 -20.98 0.20 1.19
C ASN A 70 -20.19 -1.11 1.22
N GLY A 71 -18.85 -1.03 1.17
CA GLY A 71 -18.01 -2.21 1.22
C GLY A 71 -16.54 -1.88 1.51
N THR A 72 -15.78 -2.91 1.81
CA THR A 72 -14.33 -2.82 2.02
C THR A 72 -13.62 -3.91 1.23
N LEU A 73 -12.54 -3.54 0.54
CA LEU A 73 -11.66 -4.47 -0.17
C LEU A 73 -10.29 -4.47 0.49
N MET A 74 -9.75 -5.67 0.72
CA MET A 74 -8.41 -5.88 1.25
C MET A 74 -7.64 -6.87 0.37
N PHE A 75 -6.35 -6.66 0.26
CA PHE A 75 -5.42 -7.46 -0.53
C PHE A 75 -4.34 -8.00 0.38
N LEU A 76 -4.01 -9.27 0.25
CA LEU A 76 -3.05 -9.96 1.11
C LEU A 76 -2.10 -10.78 0.24
N PRO A 77 -0.78 -10.57 0.30
CA PRO A 77 0.21 -11.45 -0.30
C PRO A 77 0.23 -12.81 0.38
N PRO A 78 0.87 -13.80 -0.27
CA PRO A 78 1.18 -15.07 0.35
C PRO A 78 1.84 -14.91 1.73
N LEU A 79 1.50 -15.82 2.63
CA LEU A 79 1.98 -15.93 4.01
C LEU A 79 1.51 -14.81 4.96
N GLN A 80 0.70 -13.86 4.50
CA GLN A 80 0.08 -12.90 5.41
C GLN A 80 -1.10 -13.54 6.17
N THR A 81 -1.26 -13.15 7.43
CA THR A 81 -2.36 -13.65 8.27
C THR A 81 -3.59 -12.79 8.10
N LEU A 82 -4.67 -13.39 7.62
CA LEU A 82 -6.00 -12.81 7.62
C LEU A 82 -6.68 -13.07 8.96
N ASN A 83 -7.14 -12.00 9.61
CA ASN A 83 -8.02 -12.15 10.75
C ASN A 83 -9.49 -12.26 10.30
N CYS A 84 -10.02 -13.48 10.35
CA CYS A 84 -11.42 -13.74 10.09
C CYS A 84 -12.30 -13.62 11.34
N THR A 85 -11.77 -13.39 12.54
CA THR A 85 -12.61 -13.24 13.74
C THR A 85 -13.40 -11.94 13.66
N SER A 86 -14.65 -11.98 13.21
CA SER A 86 -15.52 -10.82 13.27
C SER A 86 -16.13 -10.73 14.68
N ALA A 87 -15.98 -9.58 15.32
CA ALA A 87 -16.87 -9.18 16.41
C ALA A 87 -18.25 -8.74 15.87
N GLU A 88 -18.34 -8.48 14.56
CA GLU A 88 -19.51 -8.03 13.85
C GLU A 88 -20.27 -9.24 13.28
N LYS A 89 -21.51 -9.44 13.75
CA LYS A 89 -22.43 -10.46 13.24
C LYS A 89 -23.02 -9.99 11.89
N LYS A 90 -23.09 -10.88 10.89
CA LYS A 90 -23.63 -10.68 9.52
C LYS A 90 -22.69 -9.98 8.55
N VAL A 91 -21.52 -10.57 8.28
CA VAL A 91 -20.65 -10.11 7.19
C VAL A 91 -20.93 -10.94 5.95
N LYS A 92 -21.59 -10.33 4.96
CA LYS A 92 -21.67 -10.87 3.59
C LYS A 92 -20.39 -10.48 2.86
N GLY A 93 -19.77 -11.40 2.13
CA GLY A 93 -18.56 -11.08 1.38
C GLY A 93 -18.11 -12.19 0.45
N SER A 94 -17.02 -11.93 -0.24
CA SER A 94 -16.34 -12.91 -1.08
C SER A 94 -14.83 -12.86 -0.85
N LEU A 95 -14.19 -14.02 -0.99
CA LEU A 95 -12.76 -14.18 -0.88
C LEU A 95 -12.25 -14.84 -2.17
N LEU A 96 -11.50 -14.08 -2.95
CA LEU A 96 -10.78 -14.56 -4.11
C LEU A 96 -9.37 -14.97 -3.68
N CYS A 97 -9.00 -16.22 -3.95
CA CYS A 97 -7.70 -16.80 -3.62
C CYS A 97 -7.04 -17.28 -4.91
N PHE A 98 -5.79 -16.90 -5.20
CA PHE A 98 -5.06 -17.39 -6.37
C PHE A 98 -3.59 -17.64 -6.06
N HIS A 99 -3.12 -18.83 -6.47
CA HIS A 99 -1.74 -19.26 -6.27
C HIS A 99 -0.80 -18.53 -7.26
N PRO A 100 0.42 -18.15 -6.86
CA PRO A 100 1.38 -17.48 -7.76
C PRO A 100 1.64 -18.22 -9.07
N ASP A 101 1.63 -19.56 -9.05
CA ASP A 101 1.80 -20.36 -10.27
C ASP A 101 0.72 -20.11 -11.33
N LEU A 102 -0.46 -19.63 -10.95
CA LEU A 102 -1.52 -19.30 -11.91
C LEU A 102 -1.06 -18.22 -12.89
N ILE A 103 -0.41 -17.18 -12.36
CA ILE A 103 -0.05 -15.98 -13.10
C ILE A 103 1.36 -16.04 -13.69
N ARG A 104 2.19 -17.03 -13.32
CA ARG A 104 3.58 -17.15 -13.80
C ARG A 104 3.71 -17.11 -15.33
N GLY A 105 4.50 -16.20 -15.88
CA GLY A 105 4.68 -16.02 -17.31
C GLY A 105 3.48 -15.40 -18.01
N THR A 106 2.58 -14.75 -17.28
CA THR A 106 1.49 -13.93 -17.82
C THR A 106 1.80 -12.45 -17.61
N SER A 107 1.13 -11.56 -18.35
CA SER A 107 1.23 -10.09 -18.15
C SER A 107 0.97 -9.69 -16.69
N LEU A 108 0.09 -10.41 -16.00
CA LEU A 108 -0.22 -10.12 -14.61
C LEU A 108 0.99 -10.35 -13.68
N GLU A 109 1.84 -11.36 -13.91
CA GLU A 109 3.06 -11.54 -13.10
C GLU A 109 3.98 -10.32 -13.18
N ASP A 110 4.14 -9.76 -14.37
CA ASP A 110 4.99 -8.58 -14.60
C ASP A 110 4.45 -7.31 -13.91
N GLN A 111 3.15 -7.25 -13.63
CA GLN A 111 2.48 -6.09 -13.02
C GLN A 111 2.28 -6.23 -11.50
N MET A 112 2.56 -7.40 -10.91
CA MET A 112 2.24 -7.64 -9.49
C MET A 112 2.91 -6.66 -8.53
N ASP A 113 4.13 -6.22 -8.83
CA ASP A 113 4.88 -5.27 -7.99
C ASP A 113 4.28 -3.85 -8.00
N ASP A 114 3.56 -3.48 -9.07
CA ASP A 114 2.88 -2.18 -9.17
C ASP A 114 1.61 -2.14 -8.31
N TYR A 115 1.06 -3.29 -7.93
CA TYR A 115 -0.06 -3.41 -7.00
C TYR A 115 0.41 -3.34 -5.54
N THR A 116 1.01 -2.20 -5.19
CA THR A 116 1.55 -1.89 -3.85
C THR A 116 0.57 -2.12 -2.70
N PHE A 117 -0.74 -2.04 -2.97
CA PHE A 117 -1.81 -2.26 -2.00
C PHE A 117 -1.89 -3.68 -1.43
N PHE A 118 -1.19 -4.67 -2.01
CA PHE A 118 -0.97 -5.96 -1.35
C PHE A 118 -0.15 -5.80 -0.06
N HIS A 119 0.69 -4.77 0.05
CA HIS A 119 1.50 -4.51 1.25
C HIS A 119 0.83 -3.54 2.24
N TYR A 120 -0.44 -3.19 2.02
CA TYR A 120 -1.19 -2.32 2.93
C TYR A 120 -1.65 -3.08 4.18
N ARG A 121 -1.85 -2.34 5.26
CA ARG A 121 -2.41 -2.86 6.52
C ARG A 121 -3.93 -2.94 6.44
N HIS A 122 -4.53 -3.72 7.34
CA HIS A 122 -6.00 -3.75 7.50
C HIS A 122 -6.62 -2.37 7.77
N SER A 123 -5.90 -1.46 8.45
CA SER A 123 -6.34 -0.08 8.68
C SER A 123 -6.26 0.84 7.46
N GLU A 124 -5.76 0.32 6.33
CA GLU A 124 -5.54 1.04 5.07
C GLU A 124 -6.39 0.42 3.95
N ALA A 125 -7.48 -0.26 4.33
CA ALA A 125 -8.35 -0.94 3.41
C ALA A 125 -9.04 0.05 2.44
N LEU A 126 -9.42 -0.45 1.28
CA LEU A 126 -10.15 0.33 0.30
C LEU A 126 -11.63 0.39 0.67
N HIS A 127 -12.18 1.59 0.77
CA HIS A 127 -13.58 1.86 1.08
C HIS A 127 -14.36 2.18 -0.20
N LEU A 128 -15.42 1.40 -0.42
CA LEU A 128 -16.13 1.35 -1.69
C LEU A 128 -17.48 2.05 -1.61
N SER A 129 -17.76 2.87 -2.63
CA SER A 129 -19.12 3.31 -2.93
C SER A 129 -19.97 2.14 -3.43
N TYR A 130 -21.28 2.33 -3.48
CA TYR A 130 -22.21 1.37 -4.06
C TYR A 130 -21.80 0.95 -5.49
N ARG A 131 -21.45 1.91 -6.34
CA ARG A 131 -21.07 1.63 -7.74
C ARG A 131 -19.76 0.85 -7.84
N GLU A 132 -18.74 1.24 -7.06
CA GLU A 132 -17.45 0.56 -7.05
C GLU A 132 -17.58 -0.88 -6.54
N LEU A 133 -18.42 -1.09 -5.51
CA LEU A 133 -18.77 -2.42 -5.02
C LEU A 133 -19.43 -3.27 -6.12
N SER A 134 -20.40 -2.72 -6.86
CA SER A 134 -21.04 -3.45 -7.97
C SER A 134 -20.04 -3.86 -9.05
N VAL A 135 -19.15 -2.95 -9.46
CA VAL A 135 -18.11 -3.24 -10.47
C VAL A 135 -17.19 -4.39 -10.02
N LEU A 136 -16.77 -4.39 -8.75
CA LEU A 136 -15.94 -5.46 -8.21
C LEU A 136 -16.68 -6.79 -8.13
N LYS A 137 -17.97 -6.77 -7.79
CA LYS A 137 -18.81 -7.98 -7.80
C LYS A 137 -18.96 -8.56 -9.20
N GLU A 138 -19.20 -7.72 -10.20
CA GLU A 138 -19.23 -8.12 -11.61
C GLU A 138 -17.88 -8.75 -12.05
N CYS A 139 -16.75 -8.19 -11.61
CA CYS A 139 -15.44 -8.79 -11.88
C CYS A 139 -15.30 -10.19 -11.24
N MET A 140 -15.71 -10.32 -9.97
CA MET A 140 -15.68 -11.61 -9.26
C MET A 140 -16.61 -12.64 -9.91
N ASP A 141 -17.81 -12.23 -10.32
CA ASP A 141 -18.77 -13.10 -11.00
C ASP A 141 -18.23 -13.54 -12.37
N GLY A 142 -17.59 -12.63 -13.12
CA GLY A 142 -16.93 -12.98 -14.38
C GLY A 142 -15.76 -13.95 -14.22
N ILE A 143 -15.04 -13.94 -13.09
CA ILE A 143 -14.06 -14.98 -12.74
C ILE A 143 -14.78 -16.29 -12.44
N ARG A 144 -15.85 -16.26 -11.64
CA ARG A 144 -16.62 -17.47 -11.30
C ARG A 144 -17.13 -18.20 -12.54
N GLU A 145 -17.69 -17.45 -13.50
CA GLU A 145 -18.17 -17.99 -14.76
C GLU A 145 -17.06 -18.70 -15.54
N GLU A 146 -15.86 -18.09 -15.60
CA GLU A 146 -14.69 -18.69 -16.24
C GLU A 146 -14.32 -20.03 -15.61
N LEU A 147 -14.36 -20.13 -14.27
CA LEU A 147 -14.06 -21.37 -13.54
C LEU A 147 -15.05 -22.51 -13.80
N CYS A 148 -16.22 -22.22 -14.35
CA CYS A 148 -17.26 -23.23 -14.64
C CYS A 148 -17.09 -23.92 -16.00
N TRP A 149 -16.29 -23.39 -16.93
CA TRP A 149 -16.12 -23.97 -18.27
C TRP A 149 -15.24 -25.22 -18.30
N GLY A 150 -14.31 -25.35 -17.36
CA GLY A 150 -13.28 -26.40 -17.33
C GLY A 150 -11.90 -25.82 -17.63
N ILE A 151 -10.85 -26.65 -17.49
CA ILE A 151 -9.46 -26.22 -17.75
C ILE A 151 -9.10 -26.60 -19.19
N ASP A 152 -8.80 -25.58 -19.99
CA ASP A 152 -8.34 -25.68 -21.38
C ASP A 152 -7.09 -24.80 -21.63
N GLU A 153 -6.65 -24.72 -22.90
CA GLU A 153 -5.44 -23.98 -23.29
C GLU A 153 -5.56 -22.46 -23.09
N PHE A 154 -6.77 -21.91 -22.98
CA PHE A 154 -7.05 -20.48 -22.84
C PHE A 154 -7.35 -20.08 -21.40
N SER A 155 -7.86 -21.00 -20.57
CA SER A 155 -8.37 -20.68 -19.23
C SER A 155 -7.37 -19.89 -18.39
N ARG A 156 -6.08 -20.26 -18.43
CA ARG A 156 -5.04 -19.57 -17.66
C ARG A 156 -4.92 -18.09 -18.01
N VAL A 157 -4.93 -17.77 -19.31
CA VAL A 157 -4.80 -16.39 -19.80
C VAL A 157 -6.07 -15.60 -19.47
N LEU A 158 -7.25 -16.18 -19.71
CA LEU A 158 -8.53 -15.54 -19.44
C LEU A 158 -8.73 -15.24 -17.94
N ILE A 159 -8.42 -16.20 -17.07
CA ILE A 159 -8.50 -16.02 -15.62
C ILE A 159 -7.51 -14.93 -15.17
N SER A 160 -6.26 -14.98 -15.65
CA SER A 160 -5.25 -13.98 -15.27
C SER A 160 -5.66 -12.57 -15.68
N ASN A 161 -6.18 -12.40 -16.90
CA ASN A 161 -6.67 -11.10 -17.38
C ASN A 161 -7.86 -10.57 -16.55
N LYS A 162 -8.77 -11.44 -16.11
CA LYS A 162 -9.90 -11.07 -15.25
C LYS A 162 -9.43 -10.66 -13.85
N ILE A 163 -8.42 -11.33 -13.29
CA ILE A 163 -7.79 -10.91 -12.03
C ILE A 163 -7.13 -9.54 -12.23
N GLU A 164 -6.34 -9.37 -13.28
CA GLU A 164 -5.68 -8.09 -13.60
C GLU A 164 -6.68 -6.94 -13.71
N GLN A 165 -7.81 -7.15 -14.39
CA GLN A 165 -8.89 -6.17 -14.47
C GLN A 165 -9.43 -5.79 -13.08
N LEU A 166 -9.65 -6.76 -12.20
CA LEU A 166 -10.10 -6.52 -10.83
C LEU A 166 -9.07 -5.68 -10.04
N LEU A 167 -7.78 -6.02 -10.16
CA LEU A 167 -6.69 -5.28 -9.50
C LEU A 167 -6.56 -3.86 -10.05
N ASN A 168 -6.74 -3.65 -11.36
CA ASN A 168 -6.76 -2.33 -11.99
C ASN A 168 -7.91 -1.45 -11.47
N TYR A 169 -9.10 -2.03 -11.23
CA TYR A 169 -10.17 -1.31 -10.53
C TYR A 169 -9.79 -0.99 -9.09
N GLY A 170 -9.16 -1.93 -8.37
CA GLY A 170 -8.60 -1.68 -7.04
C GLY A 170 -7.66 -0.47 -7.02
N ALA A 171 -6.68 -0.43 -7.93
CA ALA A 171 -5.75 0.68 -8.09
C ALA A 171 -6.47 2.01 -8.34
N ARG A 172 -7.43 2.02 -9.28
CA ARG A 172 -8.24 3.19 -9.61
C ARG A 172 -9.00 3.72 -8.39
N PHE A 173 -9.60 2.83 -7.61
CA PHE A 173 -10.40 3.22 -6.44
C PHE A 173 -9.51 3.66 -5.27
N TYR A 174 -8.31 3.11 -5.12
CA TYR A 174 -7.32 3.64 -4.17
C TYR A 174 -6.90 5.06 -4.53
N LYS A 175 -6.64 5.36 -5.81
CA LYS A 175 -6.37 6.74 -6.25
C LYS A 175 -7.52 7.68 -5.90
N ARG A 176 -8.77 7.26 -6.10
CA ARG A 176 -9.94 8.01 -5.63
C ARG A 176 -9.93 8.18 -4.11
N GLN A 177 -9.60 7.15 -3.34
CA GLN A 177 -9.56 7.24 -1.87
C GLN A 177 -8.53 8.25 -1.37
N PHE A 178 -7.36 8.34 -2.01
CA PHE A 178 -6.38 9.38 -1.67
C PHE A 178 -6.93 10.79 -1.92
N ILE A 179 -7.67 11.00 -3.02
CA ILE A 179 -8.35 12.27 -3.29
C ILE A 179 -9.37 12.60 -2.17
N THR A 180 -10.20 11.64 -1.75
CA THR A 180 -11.18 11.91 -0.68
C THR A 180 -10.55 12.07 0.70
N ARG A 181 -9.36 11.50 0.92
CA ARG A 181 -8.58 11.62 2.16
C ARG A 181 -7.53 12.74 2.10
N HIS A 182 -7.71 13.74 1.25
CA HIS A 182 -6.71 14.78 1.04
C HIS A 182 -6.29 15.52 2.32
N GLU A 183 -7.25 15.89 3.19
CA GLU A 183 -6.93 16.57 4.46
C GLU A 183 -6.06 15.71 5.37
N TYR A 184 -6.43 14.44 5.55
CA TYR A 184 -5.63 13.48 6.30
C TYR A 184 -4.23 13.30 5.68
N SER A 185 -4.15 13.23 4.36
CA SER A 185 -2.89 13.02 3.65
C SER A 185 -1.96 14.22 3.82
N ARG A 186 -2.49 15.46 3.77
CA ARG A 186 -1.75 16.68 4.10
C ARG A 186 -1.23 16.69 5.54
N GLU A 187 -2.03 16.23 6.51
CA GLU A 187 -1.60 16.13 7.91
C GLU A 187 -0.45 15.12 8.10
N VAL A 188 -0.52 13.98 7.40
CA VAL A 188 0.55 12.98 7.39
C VAL A 188 1.83 13.58 6.82
N VAL A 189 1.75 14.27 5.68
CA VAL A 189 2.90 14.96 5.06
C VAL A 189 3.45 16.06 5.95
N ALA A 190 2.60 16.87 6.59
CA ALA A 190 3.03 17.92 7.51
C ALA A 190 3.73 17.35 8.76
N THR A 191 3.28 16.19 9.24
CA THR A 191 3.96 15.46 10.32
C THR A 191 5.30 14.89 9.85
N ALA A 192 5.37 14.32 8.64
CA ALA A 192 6.61 13.85 8.03
C ALA A 192 7.64 14.99 7.86
N ASP A 193 7.19 16.19 7.48
CA ASP A 193 8.00 17.40 7.40
C ASP A 193 8.64 17.75 8.76
N LYS A 194 7.85 17.77 9.83
CA LYS A 194 8.36 18.02 11.19
C LYS A 194 9.35 16.94 11.64
N MET A 195 9.06 15.68 11.31
CA MET A 195 9.95 14.56 11.61
C MET A 195 11.29 14.68 10.88
N LEU A 196 11.29 15.10 9.61
CA LEU A 196 12.50 15.35 8.83
C LEU A 196 13.31 16.52 9.38
N ALA A 197 12.66 17.64 9.68
CA ALA A 197 13.32 18.79 10.27
C ALA A 197 14.04 18.40 11.57
N ASN A 198 13.38 17.62 12.43
CA ASN A 198 13.98 17.08 13.66
C ASN A 198 15.12 16.10 13.37
N TRP A 199 15.01 15.25 12.35
CA TRP A 199 16.06 14.30 11.95
C TRP A 199 17.35 15.02 11.54
N PHE A 200 17.24 16.09 10.73
CA PHE A 200 18.40 16.90 10.35
C PHE A 200 18.93 17.75 11.49
N PHE A 201 18.07 18.36 12.30
CA PHE A 201 18.48 19.20 13.43
C PHE A 201 19.24 18.40 14.50
N SER A 202 18.81 17.17 14.79
CA SER A 202 19.44 16.30 15.78
C SER A 202 20.79 15.70 15.33
N GLY A 203 21.21 15.90 14.07
CA GLY A 203 22.44 15.31 13.53
C GLY A 203 22.31 13.82 13.16
N MET A 204 21.12 13.23 13.28
CA MET A 204 20.87 11.82 12.97
C MET A 204 21.21 11.46 11.51
N ALA A 205 21.08 12.42 10.59
CA ALA A 205 21.50 12.26 9.20
C ALA A 205 22.99 11.89 9.04
N ARG A 206 23.85 12.41 9.92
CA ARG A 206 25.29 12.11 9.93
C ARG A 206 25.60 10.73 10.52
N GLU A 207 24.85 10.32 11.54
CA GLU A 207 25.11 9.08 12.28
C GLU A 207 24.47 7.86 11.64
N LYS A 208 23.24 7.98 11.15
CA LYS A 208 22.40 6.87 10.67
C LYS A 208 22.03 6.96 9.20
N GLY A 209 22.46 8.02 8.51
CA GLY A 209 22.07 8.29 7.13
C GLY A 209 20.65 8.86 7.01
N LEU A 210 20.11 8.82 5.80
CA LEU A 210 18.80 9.37 5.50
C LEU A 210 17.68 8.41 5.93
N PRO A 211 16.55 8.94 6.44
CA PRO A 211 15.41 8.10 6.78
C PRO A 211 14.74 7.58 5.50
N GLY A 212 14.37 6.30 5.49
CA GLY A 212 13.59 5.69 4.41
C GLY A 212 12.11 5.52 4.75
N ALA A 213 11.32 5.04 3.78
CA ALA A 213 9.86 4.88 3.90
C ALA A 213 9.44 4.05 5.13
N VAL A 214 10.18 2.99 5.44
CA VAL A 214 9.93 2.12 6.61
C VAL A 214 9.99 2.90 7.92
N TRP A 215 10.88 3.87 8.05
CA TRP A 215 11.01 4.68 9.27
C TRP A 215 9.80 5.60 9.44
N PHE A 216 9.43 6.33 8.39
CA PHE A 216 8.22 7.18 8.40
C PHE A 216 6.97 6.38 8.70
N ALA A 217 6.77 5.30 7.96
CA ALA A 217 5.62 4.43 8.10
C ALA A 217 5.48 3.89 9.53
N ARG A 218 6.59 3.48 10.16
CA ARG A 218 6.58 3.04 11.56
C ARG A 218 6.12 4.14 12.51
N MET A 219 6.63 5.36 12.35
CA MET A 219 6.31 6.50 13.22
C MET A 219 4.88 7.04 13.01
N LEU A 220 4.37 6.93 11.78
CA LEU A 220 3.02 7.37 11.39
C LEU A 220 1.97 6.27 11.53
N ASN A 221 2.38 5.08 11.98
CA ASN A 221 1.55 3.88 12.08
C ASN A 221 0.90 3.42 10.75
N LEU A 222 1.65 3.56 9.66
CA LEU A 222 1.27 3.15 8.30
C LEU A 222 2.11 1.95 7.83
N SER A 223 1.69 1.29 6.76
CA SER A 223 2.59 0.47 5.94
C SER A 223 3.53 1.37 5.14
N ALA A 224 4.72 0.86 4.82
CA ALA A 224 5.69 1.59 3.99
C ALA A 224 5.11 1.89 2.60
N ALA A 225 4.44 0.89 2.00
CA ALA A 225 3.78 1.03 0.71
C ALA A 225 2.69 2.11 0.72
N TYR A 226 1.81 2.11 1.73
CA TYR A 226 0.76 3.13 1.83
C TYR A 226 1.33 4.53 2.03
N PHE A 227 2.37 4.67 2.87
CA PHE A 227 3.05 5.94 3.07
C PHE A 227 3.67 6.46 1.76
N ASP A 228 4.39 5.62 1.02
CA ASP A 228 4.99 6.00 -0.26
C ASP A 228 3.93 6.43 -1.28
N ASP A 229 2.84 5.69 -1.41
CA ASP A 229 1.76 6.04 -2.33
C ASP A 229 1.02 7.33 -1.95
N LEU A 230 0.77 7.51 -0.65
CA LEU A 230 0.18 8.73 -0.10
C LEU A 230 1.10 9.93 -0.37
N LEU A 231 2.40 9.79 -0.07
CA LEU A 231 3.38 10.84 -0.26
C LEU A 231 3.52 11.20 -1.75
N LYS A 232 3.56 10.19 -2.63
CA LYS A 232 3.61 10.39 -4.07
C LYS A 232 2.34 11.04 -4.60
N HIS A 233 1.17 10.69 -4.08
CA HIS A 233 -0.09 11.33 -4.44
C HIS A 233 -0.11 12.81 -4.04
N GLU A 234 0.32 13.14 -2.83
CA GLU A 234 0.27 14.52 -2.30
C GLU A 234 1.39 15.43 -2.83
N THR A 235 2.58 14.88 -3.07
CA THR A 235 3.80 15.68 -3.34
C THR A 235 4.41 15.44 -4.72
N GLY A 236 3.95 14.40 -5.43
CA GLY A 236 4.55 13.93 -6.67
C GLY A 236 5.90 13.20 -6.50
N LYS A 237 6.35 12.94 -5.27
CA LYS A 237 7.66 12.36 -4.96
C LYS A 237 7.52 11.07 -4.16
N ASN A 238 8.35 10.07 -4.46
CA ASN A 238 8.54 8.93 -3.55
C ASN A 238 9.31 9.39 -2.29
N THR A 239 9.47 8.51 -1.29
CA THR A 239 10.17 8.89 -0.06
C THR A 239 11.60 9.38 -0.32
N GLU A 240 12.38 8.71 -1.16
CA GLU A 240 13.79 9.07 -1.41
C GLU A 240 13.90 10.48 -2.02
N ASP A 241 13.13 10.74 -3.08
CA ASP A 241 13.07 12.03 -3.77
C ASP A 241 12.57 13.14 -2.83
N TYR A 242 11.59 12.82 -1.98
CA TYR A 242 11.04 13.77 -1.02
C TYR A 242 12.06 14.14 0.07
N VAL A 243 12.79 13.16 0.61
CA VAL A 243 13.83 13.38 1.61
C VAL A 243 14.97 14.21 1.02
N GLU A 244 15.44 13.90 -0.19
CA GLU A 244 16.47 14.69 -0.87
C GLU A 244 15.99 16.11 -1.18
N PHE A 245 14.73 16.27 -1.61
CA PHE A 245 14.12 17.58 -1.83
C PHE A 245 14.14 18.43 -0.54
N LYS A 246 13.69 17.87 0.59
CA LYS A 246 13.66 18.57 1.88
C LYS A 246 15.06 18.87 2.42
N ARG A 247 15.99 17.94 2.22
CA ARG A 247 17.40 18.12 2.56
C ARG A 247 18.01 19.30 1.80
N LEU A 248 17.71 19.42 0.51
CA LEU A 248 18.19 20.53 -0.31
C LEU A 248 17.56 21.87 0.10
N ASP A 249 16.26 21.88 0.42
CA ASP A 249 15.58 23.08 0.91
C ASP A 249 16.18 23.57 2.23
N LEU A 250 16.47 22.66 3.16
CA LEU A 250 17.19 22.99 4.40
C LEU A 250 18.61 23.51 4.15
N ALA A 251 19.29 23.00 3.12
CA ALA A 251 20.60 23.50 2.73
C ALA A 251 20.51 24.95 2.21
N ARG A 252 19.52 25.26 1.37
CA ARG A 252 19.26 26.63 0.89
C ARG A 252 18.98 27.56 2.06
N GLU A 253 18.12 27.13 2.98
CA GLU A 253 17.78 27.93 4.15
C GLU A 253 19.00 28.21 5.03
N GLN A 254 19.82 27.19 5.34
CA GLN A 254 21.02 27.37 6.16
C GLN A 254 22.08 28.24 5.45
N LEU A 255 22.18 28.18 4.13
CA LEU A 255 23.08 29.05 3.37
C LEU A 255 22.68 30.52 3.46
N MET A 256 21.39 30.83 3.46
CA MET A 256 20.87 32.21 3.53
C MET A 256 20.77 32.75 4.96
N ARG A 257 20.49 31.90 5.95
CA ARG A 257 20.12 32.35 7.31
C ARG A 257 21.22 32.16 8.36
N THR A 258 22.33 31.53 8.01
CA THR A 258 23.40 31.21 8.97
C THR A 258 24.79 31.46 8.40
N ASP A 259 25.75 31.73 9.28
CA ASP A 259 27.17 31.90 8.93
C ASP A 259 27.94 30.57 8.84
N LYS A 260 27.25 29.43 8.98
CA LYS A 260 27.89 28.10 8.89
C LYS A 260 28.64 27.96 7.58
N SER A 261 29.82 27.37 7.62
CA SER A 261 30.57 27.05 6.41
C SER A 261 29.85 26.01 5.55
N VAL A 262 30.16 25.98 4.24
CA VAL A 262 29.63 24.96 3.30
C VAL A 262 29.93 23.54 3.81
N THR A 263 31.09 23.35 4.43
CA THR A 263 31.51 22.06 5.02
C THR A 263 30.64 21.67 6.22
N GLU A 264 30.34 22.61 7.11
CA GLU A 264 29.46 22.37 8.27
C GLU A 264 28.03 22.06 7.84
N ILE A 265 27.51 22.80 6.86
CA ILE A 265 26.16 22.55 6.31
C ILE A 265 26.12 21.17 5.65
N ALA A 266 27.11 20.85 4.80
CA ALA A 266 27.19 19.56 4.15
C ALA A 266 27.24 18.40 5.16
N GLY A 267 28.12 18.51 6.16
CA GLY A 267 28.27 17.49 7.21
C GLY A 267 27.03 17.36 8.11
N GLY A 268 26.40 18.48 8.49
CA GLY A 268 25.19 18.49 9.31
C GLY A 268 23.98 17.88 8.60
N LEU A 269 23.88 18.07 7.28
CA LEU A 269 22.85 17.45 6.45
C LEU A 269 23.23 16.04 5.97
N GLY A 270 24.33 15.46 6.48
CA GLY A 270 24.76 14.08 6.20
C GLY A 270 25.31 13.86 4.78
N TYR A 271 25.75 14.90 4.07
CA TYR A 271 26.31 14.73 2.72
C TYR A 271 27.66 14.01 2.80
N PRO A 272 28.00 13.11 1.85
CA PRO A 272 29.25 12.36 1.90
C PRO A 272 30.49 13.26 1.94
N SER A 273 30.44 14.41 1.24
CA SER A 273 31.48 15.43 1.29
C SER A 273 30.93 16.81 0.90
N ALA A 274 31.63 17.87 1.30
CA ALA A 274 31.33 19.23 0.87
C ALA A 274 31.45 19.41 -0.66
N GLN A 275 32.34 18.64 -1.30
CA GLN A 275 32.54 18.67 -2.75
C GLN A 275 31.36 18.01 -3.48
N TYR A 276 30.88 16.87 -2.98
CA TYR A 276 29.67 16.23 -3.49
C TYR A 276 28.47 17.17 -3.36
N PHE A 277 28.28 17.75 -2.16
CA PHE A 277 27.23 18.73 -1.91
C PHE A 277 27.30 19.90 -2.88
N SER A 278 28.47 20.50 -3.07
CA SER A 278 28.63 21.67 -3.95
C SER A 278 28.32 21.36 -5.41
N CYS A 279 28.72 20.18 -5.90
CA CYS A 279 28.41 19.72 -7.25
C CYS A 279 26.90 19.49 -7.43
N LEU A 280 26.28 18.76 -6.50
CA LEU A 280 24.85 18.48 -6.52
C LEU A 280 24.02 19.77 -6.41
N PHE A 281 24.38 20.65 -5.49
CA PHE A 281 23.70 21.92 -5.27
C PHE A 281 23.74 22.77 -6.53
N LYS A 282 24.93 22.97 -7.12
CA LYS A 282 25.08 23.72 -8.39
C LYS A 282 24.32 23.09 -9.54
N LYS A 283 24.29 21.76 -9.64
CA LYS A 283 23.52 21.06 -10.68
C LYS A 283 22.02 21.35 -10.56
N ILE A 284 21.49 21.46 -9.35
CA ILE A 284 20.05 21.64 -9.12
C ILE A 284 19.65 23.13 -9.10
N THR A 285 20.46 24.01 -8.52
CA THR A 285 20.13 25.43 -8.35
C THR A 285 20.72 26.34 -9.43
N GLY A 286 21.69 25.85 -10.21
CA GLY A 286 22.46 26.65 -11.16
C GLY A 286 23.62 27.44 -10.54
N LEU A 287 23.68 27.57 -9.21
CA LEU A 287 24.67 28.36 -8.48
C LEU A 287 25.47 27.50 -7.49
N ALA A 288 26.76 27.78 -7.33
CA ALA A 288 27.52 27.15 -6.25
C ALA A 288 26.99 27.60 -4.87
N PRO A 289 27.12 26.79 -3.81
CA PRO A 289 26.63 27.17 -2.47
C PRO A 289 27.10 28.55 -1.98
N GLY A 290 28.37 28.91 -2.24
CA GLY A 290 28.91 30.22 -1.88
C GLY A 290 28.30 31.37 -2.70
N GLU A 291 28.13 31.17 -4.01
CA GLU A 291 27.48 32.13 -4.91
C GLU A 291 26.01 32.35 -4.50
N TYR A 292 25.32 31.27 -4.14
CA TYR A 292 23.93 31.30 -3.67
C TYR A 292 23.75 32.15 -2.40
N ARG A 293 24.71 32.07 -1.47
CA ARG A 293 24.76 32.90 -0.25
C ARG A 293 25.02 34.37 -0.54
N THR A 294 25.83 34.70 -1.54
CA THR A 294 26.09 36.10 -1.89
C THR A 294 24.97 36.75 -2.71
N ALA A 295 24.17 35.93 -3.38
CA ALA A 295 23.10 36.39 -4.27
C ALA A 295 21.76 36.65 -3.56
N ASN A 296 21.59 36.21 -2.31
CA ASN A 296 20.36 36.33 -1.50
C ASN A 296 20.69 36.75 -0.09
#